data_AF-A0A961HHG5-F1
#
_entry.id   AF-A0A961HHG5-F1
#
_cell.length_a   1.000
_cell.length_b   1.000
_cell.length_c   1.000
_cell.angle_alpha   90.00
_cell.angle_beta   90.00
_cell.angle_gamma   90.00
#
_symmetry.space_group_name_H-M   'P 1'
#
loop_
_entity.id
_entity.type
_entity.pdbx_description
1 polymer ?
#
loop_
_entity_poly.entity_id
_entity_poly.type
_entity_poly.pdbx_seq_one_letter_code
_entity_poly.pdbx_strand_id
1 'polypeptide(L)'
;MERLEPPVIPAPEPPPSIDRFIVGPEGIGRNELLKQWRGQMTMPRPTAGKLPDELHGWAGKLGACDWFGPAYYPSLTVFMRKQRLPVADRATLTAGLAACADLVEPLSRYSVGWCDTLMVLNPVGWPKDVLLAVREGARKAPGAVRELMVVDGVIATQNSAGDFVRDQTRRHRQDTRTSLQAYLHHLRRIRLTGNGIPRELADDEKATLSERFSSLVRDYGVEPADELSENELAELRRLAKEFLDAIIDKQVVERERNSPLAGEAYERVLTTYVNRLSKGMTLAGTEWMFRSRIEDARKDKYIRHSKQLEHETPLTQRDDPDDSGTRDNAVAVAPPAQAEPTDMMSIAADFVRTDPAARLSSSGELCWEASLAIDFLLGRTTSASGPRLFRREIQSLWSPDIAAECRFSTAAGAAGYVAALIEGAVNRAIRELRDGTTTQRGDL
;
A
#
# COMPACT_ATOMS: atom_id res chain seq x y z
N MET A 1 -12.64 -0.27 -37.17
CA MET A 1 -12.05 -0.72 -35.88
C MET A 1 -11.59 0.52 -35.16
N GLU A 2 -12.10 0.77 -33.96
CA GLU A 2 -11.69 1.93 -33.17
C GLU A 2 -10.29 1.66 -32.61
N ARG A 3 -9.32 2.48 -33.00
CA ARG A 3 -7.95 2.33 -32.51
C ARG A 3 -7.93 2.80 -31.06
N LEU A 4 -7.54 1.92 -30.14
CA LEU A 4 -7.32 2.31 -28.76
C LEU A 4 -6.11 3.25 -28.72
N GLU A 5 -6.32 4.45 -28.18
CA GLU A 5 -5.27 5.42 -27.97
C GLU A 5 -4.65 5.19 -26.60
N PRO A 6 -3.36 4.82 -26.50
CA PRO A 6 -2.71 4.66 -25.21
C PRO A 6 -2.75 5.97 -24.41
N PRO A 7 -2.96 5.91 -23.10
CA PRO A 7 -2.98 7.10 -22.26
C PRO A 7 -1.60 7.74 -22.22
N VAL A 8 -1.53 9.07 -22.26
CA VAL A 8 -0.27 9.83 -22.23
C VAL A 8 -0.14 10.63 -20.94
N ILE A 9 1.01 10.53 -20.29
CA ILE A 9 1.39 11.35 -19.15
C ILE A 9 1.59 12.79 -19.65
N PRO A 10 0.86 13.78 -19.11
CA PRO A 10 1.09 15.18 -19.46
C PRO A 10 2.47 15.64 -19.00
N ALA A 11 2.96 16.73 -19.58
CA ALA A 11 4.24 17.32 -19.16
C ALA A 11 4.26 17.54 -17.64
N PRO A 12 5.37 17.22 -16.95
CA PRO A 12 5.46 17.39 -15.51
C PRO A 12 5.31 18.87 -15.15
N GLU A 13 4.51 19.15 -14.13
CA GLU A 13 4.34 20.48 -13.56
C GLU A 13 5.05 20.54 -12.20
N PRO A 14 5.55 21.72 -11.81
CA PRO A 14 6.17 21.88 -10.51
C PRO A 14 5.12 21.60 -9.41
N PRO A 15 5.51 20.93 -8.30
CA PRO A 15 4.59 20.65 -7.23
C PRO A 15 4.02 21.95 -6.64
N PRO A 16 2.72 22.01 -6.29
CA PRO A 16 2.16 23.12 -5.55
C PRO A 16 2.90 23.33 -4.23
N SER A 17 2.97 24.59 -3.76
CA SER A 17 3.52 24.87 -2.43
C SER A 17 2.71 24.16 -1.35
N ILE A 18 3.40 23.69 -0.31
CA ILE A 18 2.79 23.11 0.89
C ILE A 18 1.78 24.04 1.55
N ASP A 19 1.92 25.36 1.39
CA ASP A 19 0.99 26.35 1.95
C ASP A 19 -0.42 26.26 1.34
N ARG A 20 -0.59 25.52 0.21
CA ARG A 20 -1.90 25.22 -0.39
C ARG A 20 -2.61 24.02 0.25
N PHE A 21 -1.96 23.34 1.19
CA PHE A 21 -2.48 22.15 1.85
C PHE A 21 -2.86 22.47 3.28
N ILE A 22 -4.01 21.94 3.69
CA ILE A 22 -4.51 22.07 5.06
C ILE A 22 -3.83 20.98 5.88
N VAL A 23 -2.83 21.38 6.67
CA VAL A 23 -2.11 20.51 7.62
C VAL A 23 -2.54 20.91 9.01
N GLY A 24 -3.21 19.99 9.73
CA GLY A 24 -3.62 20.21 11.11
C GLY A 24 -2.42 20.20 12.07
N PRO A 25 -2.61 20.58 13.35
CA PRO A 25 -1.55 20.53 14.35
C PRO A 25 -1.00 19.10 14.56
N GLU A 26 -1.86 18.09 14.44
CA GLU A 26 -1.47 16.67 14.47
C GLU A 26 -0.74 16.20 13.21
N GLY A 27 -0.66 17.04 12.18
CA GLY A 27 -0.17 16.70 10.85
C GLY A 27 -1.27 16.24 9.89
N ILE A 28 -0.85 15.78 8.72
CA ILE A 28 -1.73 15.24 7.68
C ILE A 28 -1.35 13.79 7.37
N GLY A 29 -2.33 12.90 7.28
CA GLY A 29 -2.11 11.51 6.86
C GLY A 29 -1.97 11.39 5.35
N ARG A 30 -1.30 10.34 4.87
CA ARG A 30 -1.05 10.11 3.43
C ARG A 30 -2.30 10.20 2.56
N ASN A 31 -3.39 9.54 2.96
CA ASN A 31 -4.62 9.52 2.15
C ASN A 31 -5.28 10.91 2.09
N GLU A 32 -5.22 11.69 3.17
CA GLU A 32 -5.76 13.06 3.15
C GLU A 32 -4.86 13.97 2.31
N LEU A 33 -3.53 13.81 2.38
CA LEU A 33 -2.60 14.53 1.51
C LEU A 33 -2.89 14.25 0.03
N LEU A 34 -3.04 12.98 -0.35
CA LEU A 34 -3.33 12.57 -1.74
C LEU A 34 -4.72 13.02 -2.21
N LYS A 35 -5.70 13.08 -1.31
CA LYS A 35 -7.03 13.64 -1.60
C LYS A 35 -6.96 15.14 -1.85
N GLN A 36 -6.21 15.89 -1.04
CA GLN A 36 -5.97 17.32 -1.27
C GLN A 36 -5.15 17.54 -2.55
N TRP A 37 -4.13 16.71 -2.80
CA TRP A 37 -3.32 16.72 -4.02
C TRP A 37 -4.20 16.56 -5.26
N ARG A 38 -5.11 15.57 -5.25
CA ARG A 38 -6.10 15.38 -6.32
C ARG A 38 -6.91 16.64 -6.58
N GLY A 39 -7.23 17.41 -5.53
CA GLY A 39 -7.91 18.70 -5.64
C GLY A 39 -7.08 19.77 -6.36
N GLN A 40 -5.75 19.66 -6.32
CA GLN A 40 -4.79 20.57 -6.97
C GLN A 40 -4.33 20.08 -8.36
N MET A 41 -4.55 18.81 -8.71
CA MET A 41 -4.14 18.24 -10.00
C MET A 41 -4.70 19.01 -11.19
N THR A 42 -3.85 19.21 -12.20
CA THR A 42 -4.17 19.93 -13.43
C THR A 42 -5.17 19.18 -14.30
N MET A 43 -6.03 19.94 -14.99
CA MET A 43 -7.03 19.39 -15.89
C MET A 43 -6.42 19.06 -17.27
N PRO A 44 -6.92 18.02 -17.97
CA PRO A 44 -8.01 17.14 -17.58
C PRO A 44 -7.56 16.09 -16.55
N ARG A 45 -8.42 15.80 -15.58
CA ARG A 45 -8.22 14.68 -14.66
C ARG A 45 -8.76 13.40 -15.30
N PRO A 46 -8.03 12.27 -15.22
CA PRO A 46 -8.56 10.96 -15.60
C PRO A 46 -9.87 10.65 -14.86
N THR A 47 -10.72 9.78 -15.41
CA THR A 47 -12.06 9.52 -14.85
C THR A 47 -12.04 9.28 -13.34
N ALA A 48 -12.85 10.10 -12.63
CA ALA A 48 -12.75 10.35 -11.20
C ALA A 48 -12.91 9.11 -10.29
N GLY A 49 -13.53 8.04 -10.79
CA GLY A 49 -13.84 6.85 -9.99
C GLY A 49 -12.62 6.02 -9.57
N LYS A 50 -11.51 6.07 -10.32
CA LYS A 50 -10.32 5.22 -10.05
C LYS A 50 -9.05 5.96 -9.72
N LEU A 51 -8.99 7.26 -9.96
CA LEU A 51 -7.84 8.07 -9.62
C LEU A 51 -7.42 8.01 -8.13
N PRO A 52 -8.34 8.04 -7.15
CA PRO A 52 -7.95 7.89 -5.74
C PRO A 52 -7.29 6.54 -5.44
N ASP A 53 -7.84 5.45 -5.97
CA ASP A 53 -7.29 4.09 -5.77
C ASP A 53 -5.88 3.98 -6.36
N GLU A 54 -5.67 4.57 -7.55
CA GLU A 54 -4.37 4.56 -8.21
C GLU A 54 -3.34 5.46 -7.50
N LEU A 55 -3.73 6.66 -7.04
CA LEU A 55 -2.86 7.52 -6.23
C LEU A 55 -2.40 6.79 -4.95
N HIS A 56 -3.32 6.16 -4.23
CA HIS A 56 -3.00 5.38 -3.03
C HIS A 56 -2.13 4.16 -3.37
N GLY A 57 -2.44 3.47 -4.47
CA GLY A 57 -1.73 2.28 -4.92
C GLY A 57 -0.28 2.60 -5.27
N TRP A 58 -0.05 3.62 -6.10
CA TRP A 58 1.29 4.05 -6.50
C TRP A 58 2.10 4.61 -5.34
N ALA A 59 1.51 5.45 -4.48
CA ALA A 59 2.19 5.94 -3.27
C ALA A 59 2.66 4.77 -2.39
N GLY A 60 1.81 3.76 -2.19
CA GLY A 60 2.18 2.57 -1.42
C GLY A 60 3.28 1.72 -2.06
N LYS A 61 3.23 1.53 -3.39
CA LYS A 61 4.24 0.74 -4.13
C LYS A 61 5.59 1.45 -4.16
N LEU A 62 5.62 2.74 -4.48
CA LEU A 62 6.83 3.58 -4.48
C LEU A 62 7.44 3.68 -3.08
N GLY A 63 6.61 3.92 -2.06
CA GLY A 63 7.08 3.95 -0.67
C GLY A 63 7.67 2.62 -0.19
N ALA A 64 7.38 1.50 -0.86
CA ALA A 64 7.99 0.21 -0.56
C ALA A 64 9.32 -0.06 -1.28
N CYS A 65 9.71 0.79 -2.25
CA CYS A 65 10.95 0.67 -2.99
C CYS A 65 12.15 1.14 -2.17
N ASP A 66 13.27 0.43 -2.30
CA ASP A 66 14.46 0.66 -1.47
C ASP A 66 15.18 1.97 -1.81
N TRP A 67 15.10 2.38 -3.08
CA TRP A 67 15.67 3.64 -3.56
C TRP A 67 14.84 4.87 -3.22
N PHE A 68 13.57 4.71 -2.80
CA PHE A 68 12.65 5.83 -2.63
C PHE A 68 13.03 6.76 -1.46
N GLY A 69 13.41 6.16 -0.33
CA GLY A 69 13.90 6.91 0.84
C GLY A 69 15.16 7.72 0.55
N PRO A 70 16.22 7.11 -0.04
CA PRO A 70 17.40 7.83 -0.51
C PRO A 70 17.12 8.94 -1.53
N ALA A 71 16.15 8.75 -2.44
CA ALA A 71 15.85 9.72 -3.50
C ALA A 71 15.09 10.96 -3.02
N TYR A 72 14.17 10.79 -2.06
CA TYR A 72 13.34 11.89 -1.55
C TYR A 72 13.64 12.20 -0.09
N TYR A 73 13.29 11.25 0.80
CA TYR A 73 13.51 11.40 2.23
C TYR A 73 13.24 10.08 2.98
N PRO A 74 14.06 9.67 3.96
CA PRO A 74 13.85 8.41 4.69
C PRO A 74 12.47 8.31 5.36
N SER A 75 12.04 9.34 6.10
CA SER A 75 10.75 9.39 6.78
C SER A 75 9.56 9.34 5.81
N LEU A 76 9.75 9.82 4.57
CA LEU A 76 8.72 9.80 3.53
C LEU A 76 8.36 8.38 3.11
N THR A 77 9.32 7.45 3.13
CA THR A 77 9.11 6.01 2.88
C THR A 77 8.02 5.46 3.80
N VAL A 78 8.11 5.77 5.10
CA VAL A 78 7.15 5.28 6.10
C VAL A 78 5.80 5.96 5.91
N PHE A 79 5.79 7.27 5.70
CA PHE A 79 4.58 8.04 5.42
C PHE A 79 3.82 7.51 4.19
N MET A 80 4.52 7.26 3.09
CA MET A 80 3.92 6.75 1.85
C MET A 80 3.41 5.30 1.98
N ARG A 81 4.01 4.48 2.85
CA ARG A 81 3.53 3.13 3.14
C ARG A 81 2.36 3.09 4.13
N LYS A 82 2.36 3.94 5.15
CA LYS A 82 1.40 3.90 6.27
C LYS A 82 0.28 4.93 6.06
N GLN A 83 -0.93 4.43 5.82
CA GLN A 83 -2.07 5.29 5.47
C GLN A 83 -2.46 6.27 6.58
N ARG A 84 -2.30 5.85 7.84
CA ARG A 84 -2.77 6.56 9.04
C ARG A 84 -1.67 7.22 9.86
N LEU A 85 -0.42 7.26 9.40
CA LEU A 85 0.63 8.00 10.10
C LEU A 85 0.51 9.48 9.72
N PRO A 86 0.05 10.37 10.61
CA PRO A 86 0.04 11.78 10.30
C PRO A 86 1.47 12.34 10.39
N VAL A 87 1.79 13.29 9.52
CA VAL A 87 3.07 14.00 9.50
C VAL A 87 2.79 15.48 9.42
N ALA A 88 3.36 16.25 10.35
CA ALA A 88 3.31 17.71 10.37
C ALA A 88 4.60 18.37 9.83
N ASP A 89 5.67 17.59 9.69
CA ASP A 89 6.98 18.08 9.27
C ASP A 89 6.96 18.64 7.84
N ARG A 90 7.27 19.94 7.71
CA ARG A 90 7.26 20.65 6.43
C ARG A 90 8.23 20.04 5.43
N ALA A 91 9.40 19.56 5.85
CA ALA A 91 10.39 18.97 4.95
C ALA A 91 9.87 17.65 4.34
N THR A 92 9.39 16.74 5.17
CA THR A 92 8.78 15.47 4.76
C THR A 92 7.56 15.71 3.87
N LEU A 93 6.69 16.66 4.22
CA LEU A 93 5.52 16.98 3.40
C LEU A 93 5.92 17.59 2.05
N THR A 94 6.89 18.50 2.01
CA THR A 94 7.42 19.07 0.75
C THR A 94 8.04 18.00 -0.13
N ALA A 95 8.83 17.08 0.44
CA ALA A 95 9.35 15.92 -0.27
C ALA A 95 8.24 15.00 -0.78
N GLY A 96 7.15 14.85 0.00
CA GLY A 96 5.96 14.10 -0.41
C GLY A 96 5.24 14.74 -1.59
N LEU A 97 5.14 16.06 -1.63
CA LEU A 97 4.59 16.81 -2.77
C LEU A 97 5.47 16.67 -4.01
N ALA A 98 6.80 16.73 -3.85
CA ALA A 98 7.75 16.47 -4.94
C ALA A 98 7.59 15.05 -5.49
N ALA A 99 7.57 14.03 -4.64
CA ALA A 99 7.33 12.65 -5.05
C ALA A 99 5.97 12.46 -5.73
N CYS A 100 4.95 13.22 -5.31
CA CYS A 100 3.65 13.22 -5.97
C CYS A 100 3.74 13.77 -7.40
N ALA A 101 4.36 14.92 -7.60
CA ALA A 101 4.56 15.52 -8.92
C ALA A 101 5.41 14.64 -9.84
N ASP A 102 6.53 14.13 -9.33
CA ASP A 102 7.52 13.43 -10.15
C ASP A 102 7.03 12.04 -10.60
N LEU A 103 6.33 11.31 -9.71
CA LEU A 103 6.09 9.88 -9.90
C LEU A 103 4.65 9.46 -9.58
N VAL A 104 4.10 9.79 -8.41
CA VAL A 104 2.79 9.23 -7.99
C VAL A 104 1.70 9.66 -8.94
N GLU A 105 1.59 10.95 -9.25
CA GLU A 105 0.59 11.48 -10.17
C GLU A 105 0.82 10.98 -11.61
N PRO A 106 2.01 11.13 -12.22
CA PRO A 106 2.27 10.62 -13.57
C PRO A 106 1.90 9.15 -13.75
N LEU A 107 2.37 8.27 -12.85
CA LEU A 107 2.09 6.84 -12.92
C LEU A 107 0.59 6.55 -12.71
N SER A 108 -0.08 7.29 -11.83
CA SER A 108 -1.53 7.18 -11.63
C SER A 108 -2.31 7.64 -12.85
N ARG A 109 -1.91 8.75 -13.49
CA ARG A 109 -2.55 9.24 -14.72
C ARG A 109 -2.43 8.22 -15.83
N TYR A 110 -1.25 7.65 -16.01
CA TYR A 110 -1.02 6.61 -17.00
C TYR A 110 -1.88 5.37 -16.75
N SER A 111 -1.87 4.82 -15.53
CA SER A 111 -2.65 3.61 -15.23
C SER A 111 -4.16 3.87 -15.32
N VAL A 112 -4.67 4.99 -14.79
CA VAL A 112 -6.10 5.34 -14.87
C VAL A 112 -6.53 5.61 -16.31
N GLY A 113 -5.68 6.21 -17.14
CA GLY A 113 -6.03 6.55 -18.51
C GLY A 113 -6.40 5.34 -19.37
N TRP A 114 -5.98 4.12 -18.99
CA TRP A 114 -6.47 2.89 -19.62
C TRP A 114 -7.97 2.62 -19.36
N CYS A 115 -8.52 3.10 -18.24
CA CYS A 115 -9.97 3.07 -18.03
C CYS A 115 -10.66 3.90 -19.12
N ASP A 116 -10.19 5.11 -19.38
CA ASP A 116 -10.77 6.02 -20.38
C ASP A 116 -10.60 5.47 -21.79
N THR A 117 -9.42 4.94 -22.07
CA THR A 117 -9.09 4.23 -23.33
C THR A 117 -10.06 3.10 -23.61
N LEU A 118 -10.41 2.29 -22.60
CA LEU A 118 -11.32 1.15 -22.76
C LEU A 118 -12.80 1.53 -22.70
N MET A 119 -13.16 2.70 -22.15
CA MET A 119 -14.57 3.13 -22.08
C MET A 119 -15.21 3.29 -23.46
N VAL A 120 -14.41 3.53 -24.51
CA VAL A 120 -14.87 3.57 -25.92
C VAL A 120 -15.40 2.20 -26.38
N LEU A 121 -14.97 1.12 -25.74
CA LEU A 121 -15.42 -0.24 -26.03
C LEU A 121 -16.75 -0.59 -25.36
N ASN A 122 -17.32 0.29 -24.54
CA ASN A 122 -18.60 0.03 -23.91
C ASN A 122 -19.72 0.02 -24.97
N PRO A 123 -20.68 -0.91 -24.86
CA PRO A 123 -21.80 -0.95 -25.78
C PRO A 123 -22.74 0.26 -25.58
N VAL A 124 -23.33 0.72 -26.69
CA VAL A 124 -24.34 1.79 -26.70
C VAL A 124 -25.73 1.18 -26.72
N GLY A 125 -26.69 1.76 -25.98
CA GLY A 125 -28.09 1.35 -25.99
C GLY A 125 -28.43 0.11 -25.14
N TRP A 126 -27.47 -0.43 -24.40
CA TRP A 126 -27.72 -1.58 -23.53
C TRP A 126 -28.43 -1.19 -22.22
N PRO A 127 -29.13 -2.15 -21.57
CA PRO A 127 -29.72 -1.94 -20.26
C PRO A 127 -28.70 -1.43 -19.23
N LYS A 128 -29.15 -0.51 -18.37
CA LYS A 128 -28.27 0.27 -17.48
C LYS A 128 -27.46 -0.61 -16.53
N ASP A 129 -28.06 -1.66 -16.00
CA ASP A 129 -27.41 -2.62 -15.09
C ASP A 129 -26.29 -3.40 -15.79
N VAL A 130 -26.54 -3.92 -17.00
CA VAL A 130 -25.53 -4.58 -17.82
C VAL A 130 -24.40 -3.62 -18.17
N LEU A 131 -24.74 -2.39 -18.56
CA LEU A 131 -23.76 -1.34 -18.88
C LEU A 131 -22.88 -0.99 -17.68
N LEU A 132 -23.45 -0.92 -16.47
CA LEU A 132 -22.68 -0.67 -15.24
C LEU A 132 -21.70 -1.82 -14.94
N ALA A 133 -22.12 -3.07 -15.14
CA ALA A 133 -21.24 -4.22 -14.99
C ALA A 133 -20.10 -4.20 -16.03
N VAL A 134 -20.41 -3.95 -17.31
CA VAL A 134 -19.39 -3.83 -18.37
C VAL A 134 -18.39 -2.71 -18.08
N ARG A 135 -18.87 -1.53 -17.65
CA ARG A 135 -18.02 -0.39 -17.26
C ARG A 135 -17.07 -0.73 -16.10
N GLU A 136 -17.48 -1.61 -15.19
CA GLU A 136 -16.60 -2.05 -14.10
C GLU A 136 -15.40 -2.84 -14.63
N GLY A 137 -15.52 -3.51 -15.77
CA GLY A 137 -14.41 -4.19 -16.44
C GLY A 137 -13.27 -3.24 -16.81
N ALA A 138 -13.60 -2.12 -17.45
CA ALA A 138 -12.60 -1.12 -17.80
C ALA A 138 -11.97 -0.46 -16.56
N ARG A 139 -12.72 -0.37 -15.46
CA ARG A 139 -12.20 0.08 -14.16
C ARG A 139 -11.26 -0.93 -13.47
N LYS A 140 -11.17 -2.17 -13.94
CA LYS A 140 -10.16 -3.15 -13.46
C LYS A 140 -8.82 -2.99 -14.17
N ALA A 141 -8.78 -2.39 -15.36
CA ALA A 141 -7.56 -2.25 -16.14
C ALA A 141 -6.43 -1.47 -15.43
N PRO A 142 -6.69 -0.32 -14.74
CA PRO A 142 -5.64 0.44 -14.08
C PRO A 142 -4.82 -0.38 -13.08
N GLY A 143 -5.50 -1.17 -12.24
CA GLY A 143 -4.86 -2.03 -11.26
C GLY A 143 -4.02 -3.14 -11.92
N ALA A 144 -4.51 -3.75 -13.00
CA ALA A 144 -3.77 -4.79 -13.73
C ALA A 144 -2.50 -4.22 -14.37
N VAL A 145 -2.59 -3.05 -15.02
CA VAL A 145 -1.44 -2.36 -15.62
C VAL A 145 -0.43 -1.97 -14.55
N ARG A 146 -0.85 -1.39 -13.41
CA ARG A 146 0.05 -1.08 -12.30
C ARG A 146 0.80 -2.31 -11.81
N GLU A 147 0.10 -3.42 -11.54
CA GLU A 147 0.77 -4.63 -11.05
C GLU A 147 1.80 -5.16 -12.05
N LEU A 148 1.48 -5.15 -13.35
CA LEU A 148 2.45 -5.52 -14.38
C LEU A 148 3.66 -4.57 -14.42
N MET A 149 3.43 -3.26 -14.39
CA MET A 149 4.52 -2.27 -14.37
C MET A 149 5.46 -2.47 -13.19
N VAL A 150 4.93 -2.84 -12.02
CA VAL A 150 5.74 -3.18 -10.84
C VAL A 150 6.58 -4.43 -11.08
N VAL A 151 5.97 -5.49 -11.63
CA VAL A 151 6.65 -6.77 -11.91
C VAL A 151 7.72 -6.60 -12.99
N ASP A 152 7.45 -5.82 -14.04
CA ASP A 152 8.37 -5.54 -15.14
C ASP A 152 9.48 -4.53 -14.75
N GLY A 153 9.50 -4.07 -13.51
CA GLY A 153 10.57 -3.23 -12.99
C GLY A 153 10.51 -1.76 -13.39
N VAL A 154 9.34 -1.23 -13.76
CA VAL A 154 9.16 0.22 -14.02
C VAL A 154 9.57 1.04 -12.80
N ILE A 155 9.31 0.53 -11.58
CA ILE A 155 9.73 1.19 -10.33
C ILE A 155 10.89 0.46 -9.63
N ALA A 156 11.65 -0.36 -10.36
CA ALA A 156 12.80 -1.08 -9.78
C ALA A 156 13.89 -0.11 -9.30
N THR A 157 14.10 1.00 -10.03
CA THR A 157 15.05 2.07 -9.69
C THR A 157 14.43 3.44 -9.95
N GLN A 158 15.02 4.48 -9.37
CA GLN A 158 14.62 5.87 -9.64
C GLN A 158 14.73 6.20 -11.14
N ASN A 159 15.80 5.75 -11.79
CA ASN A 159 16.03 5.99 -13.21
C ASN A 159 14.98 5.29 -14.07
N SER A 160 14.66 4.03 -13.80
CA SER A 160 13.60 3.30 -14.53
C SER A 160 12.25 4.01 -14.44
N ALA A 161 11.91 4.50 -13.25
CA ALA A 161 10.65 5.21 -13.03
C ALA A 161 10.63 6.56 -13.76
N GLY A 162 11.72 7.33 -13.67
CA GLY A 162 11.87 8.60 -14.38
C GLY A 162 11.89 8.45 -15.90
N ASP A 163 12.56 7.42 -16.42
CA ASP A 163 12.62 7.13 -17.85
C ASP A 163 11.25 6.74 -18.39
N PHE A 164 10.47 5.97 -17.63
CA PHE A 164 9.09 5.66 -18.00
C PHE A 164 8.20 6.91 -18.04
N VAL A 165 8.32 7.79 -17.03
CA VAL A 165 7.56 9.05 -17.00
C VAL A 165 7.89 9.96 -18.19
N ARG A 166 9.14 9.93 -18.67
CA ARG A 166 9.58 10.68 -19.87
C ARG A 166 9.15 10.01 -21.17
N ASP A 167 9.24 8.68 -21.27
CA ASP A 167 8.93 7.90 -22.46
C ASP A 167 8.23 6.57 -22.14
N GLN A 168 6.92 6.61 -22.25
CA GLN A 168 6.00 5.47 -22.05
C GLN A 168 5.78 4.63 -23.33
N THR A 169 6.26 5.09 -24.49
CA THR A 169 5.89 4.51 -25.80
C THR A 169 6.29 3.05 -25.93
N ARG A 170 7.42 2.68 -25.32
CA ARG A 170 7.95 1.30 -25.30
C ARG A 170 6.99 0.30 -24.67
N ARG A 171 6.12 0.75 -23.75
CA ARG A 171 5.17 -0.11 -23.04
C ARG A 171 3.77 -0.13 -23.64
N HIS A 172 3.41 0.83 -24.50
CA HIS A 172 2.04 0.98 -25.01
C HIS A 172 1.44 -0.34 -25.52
N ARG A 173 2.20 -1.14 -26.28
CA ARG A 173 1.72 -2.43 -26.81
C ARG A 173 1.42 -3.43 -25.69
N GLN A 174 2.31 -3.54 -24.70
CA GLN A 174 2.16 -4.48 -23.59
C GLN A 174 1.02 -4.06 -22.68
N ASP A 175 0.95 -2.78 -22.32
CA ASP A 175 -0.09 -2.27 -21.41
C ASP A 175 -1.47 -2.22 -22.09
N THR A 176 -1.52 -2.03 -23.42
CA THR A 176 -2.75 -2.24 -24.22
C THR A 176 -3.22 -3.68 -24.10
N ARG A 177 -2.32 -4.65 -24.27
CA ARG A 177 -2.66 -6.07 -24.12
C ARG A 177 -3.16 -6.36 -22.71
N THR A 178 -2.46 -5.92 -21.67
CA THR A 178 -2.82 -6.19 -20.27
C THR A 178 -4.14 -5.56 -19.86
N SER A 179 -4.38 -4.32 -20.26
CA SER A 179 -5.64 -3.62 -20.02
C SER A 179 -6.82 -4.32 -20.73
N LEU A 180 -6.65 -4.73 -21.99
CA LEU A 180 -7.63 -5.53 -22.73
C LEU A 180 -7.86 -6.90 -22.10
N GLN A 181 -6.81 -7.59 -21.67
CA GLN A 181 -6.94 -8.89 -20.99
C GLN A 181 -7.78 -8.77 -19.71
N ALA A 182 -7.54 -7.74 -18.90
CA ALA A 182 -8.32 -7.48 -17.69
C ALA A 182 -9.80 -7.16 -18.02
N TYR A 183 -10.04 -6.37 -19.07
CA TYR A 183 -11.38 -6.05 -19.54
C TYR A 183 -12.14 -7.28 -20.05
N LEU A 184 -11.51 -8.06 -20.93
CA LEU A 184 -12.09 -9.28 -21.51
C LEU A 184 -12.31 -10.36 -20.45
N HIS A 185 -11.41 -10.49 -19.48
CA HIS A 185 -11.61 -11.39 -18.35
C HIS A 185 -12.88 -11.01 -17.56
N HIS A 186 -13.12 -9.71 -17.34
CA HIS A 186 -14.34 -9.26 -16.68
C HIS A 186 -15.59 -9.52 -17.52
N LEU A 187 -15.55 -9.24 -18.83
CA LEU A 187 -16.65 -9.53 -19.75
C LEU A 187 -16.98 -11.03 -19.79
N ARG A 188 -15.96 -11.90 -19.78
CA ARG A 188 -16.11 -13.36 -19.71
C ARG A 188 -16.90 -13.75 -18.44
N ARG A 189 -16.58 -13.15 -17.29
CA ARG A 189 -17.32 -13.40 -16.03
C ARG A 189 -18.77 -12.94 -16.10
N ILE A 190 -19.05 -11.77 -16.67
CA ILE A 190 -20.43 -11.32 -16.88
C ILE A 190 -21.18 -12.33 -17.76
N ARG A 191 -20.54 -12.80 -18.84
CA ARG A 191 -21.12 -13.76 -19.79
C ARG A 191 -21.42 -15.12 -19.16
N LEU A 192 -20.51 -15.63 -18.34
CA LEU A 192 -20.63 -16.97 -17.77
C LEU A 192 -21.50 -17.02 -16.52
N THR A 193 -21.45 -16.00 -15.67
CA THR A 193 -22.07 -16.06 -14.33
C THR A 193 -22.99 -14.88 -14.00
N GLY A 194 -23.20 -13.94 -14.93
CA GLY A 194 -23.96 -12.72 -14.66
C GLY A 194 -23.28 -11.80 -13.63
N ASN A 195 -21.96 -11.97 -13.41
CA ASN A 195 -21.24 -11.31 -12.33
C ASN A 195 -21.43 -9.79 -12.32
N GLY A 196 -21.95 -9.25 -11.22
CA GLY A 196 -22.17 -7.81 -11.04
C GLY A 196 -23.51 -7.29 -11.57
N ILE A 197 -24.37 -8.17 -12.08
CA ILE A 197 -25.74 -7.85 -12.50
C ILE A 197 -26.70 -8.38 -11.43
N PRO A 198 -27.65 -7.56 -10.93
CA PRO A 198 -28.53 -7.94 -9.81
C PRO A 198 -29.65 -8.92 -10.20
N ARG A 199 -29.73 -9.28 -11.48
CA ARG A 199 -30.76 -10.13 -12.07
C ARG A 199 -30.13 -11.12 -13.06
N GLU A 200 -30.92 -12.12 -13.44
CA GLU A 200 -30.54 -12.98 -14.56
C GLU A 200 -30.54 -12.20 -15.88
N LEU A 201 -29.55 -12.50 -16.72
CA LEU A 201 -29.47 -11.99 -18.08
C LEU A 201 -30.51 -12.71 -18.96
N ALA A 202 -31.22 -11.94 -19.78
CA ALA A 202 -32.09 -12.50 -20.82
C ALA A 202 -31.24 -13.13 -21.94
N ASP A 203 -31.82 -14.04 -22.71
CA ASP A 203 -31.08 -14.82 -23.71
C ASP A 203 -30.54 -13.94 -24.86
N ASP A 204 -31.26 -12.89 -25.22
CA ASP A 204 -30.82 -11.88 -26.18
C ASP A 204 -29.62 -11.06 -25.65
N GLU A 205 -29.61 -10.71 -24.37
CA GLU A 205 -28.48 -10.05 -23.71
C GLU A 205 -27.25 -10.96 -23.66
N LYS A 206 -27.44 -12.24 -23.32
CA LYS A 206 -26.38 -13.27 -23.32
C LYS A 206 -25.79 -13.43 -24.72
N ALA A 207 -26.63 -13.49 -25.76
CA ALA A 207 -26.20 -13.59 -27.15
C ALA A 207 -25.40 -12.35 -27.58
N THR A 208 -25.92 -11.15 -27.31
CA THR A 208 -25.26 -9.89 -27.67
C THR A 208 -23.92 -9.72 -26.95
N LEU A 209 -23.85 -10.09 -25.66
CA LEU A 209 -22.60 -10.09 -24.89
C LEU A 209 -21.59 -11.12 -25.43
N SER A 210 -22.05 -12.29 -25.86
CA SER A 210 -21.20 -13.32 -26.46
C SER A 210 -20.65 -12.90 -27.82
N GLU A 211 -21.46 -12.25 -28.65
CA GLU A 211 -21.04 -11.67 -29.93
C GLU A 211 -20.02 -10.55 -29.70
N ARG A 212 -20.32 -9.63 -28.77
CA ARG A 212 -19.41 -8.52 -28.44
C ARG A 212 -18.06 -9.03 -27.93
N PHE A 213 -18.07 -9.99 -27.00
CA PHE A 213 -16.86 -10.63 -26.50
C PHE A 213 -16.03 -11.24 -27.64
N SER A 214 -16.68 -12.04 -28.51
CA SER A 214 -16.02 -12.69 -29.64
C SER A 214 -15.44 -11.68 -30.64
N SER A 215 -16.17 -10.59 -30.92
CA SER A 215 -15.67 -9.50 -31.76
C SER A 215 -14.43 -8.86 -31.16
N LEU A 216 -14.44 -8.51 -29.87
CA LEU A 216 -13.29 -7.87 -29.22
C LEU A 216 -12.04 -8.78 -29.21
N VAL A 217 -12.21 -10.07 -28.95
CA VAL A 217 -11.10 -11.04 -29.04
C VAL A 217 -10.53 -11.10 -30.46
N ARG A 218 -11.39 -11.18 -31.47
CA ARG A 218 -10.98 -11.21 -32.88
C ARG A 218 -10.32 -9.90 -33.33
N ASP A 219 -10.91 -8.77 -32.95
CA ASP A 219 -10.51 -7.44 -33.44
C ASP A 219 -9.17 -7.01 -32.84
N TYR A 220 -8.89 -7.37 -31.59
CA TYR A 220 -7.65 -7.00 -30.91
C TYR A 220 -6.62 -8.13 -30.82
N GLY A 221 -6.98 -9.38 -31.15
CA GLY A 221 -6.10 -10.54 -31.04
C GLY A 221 -5.63 -10.81 -29.61
N VAL A 222 -6.44 -10.44 -28.62
CA VAL A 222 -6.16 -10.60 -27.19
C VAL A 222 -7.15 -11.59 -26.61
N GLU A 223 -6.63 -12.67 -26.02
CA GLU A 223 -7.44 -13.61 -25.26
C GLU A 223 -7.47 -13.20 -23.78
N PRO A 224 -8.63 -13.34 -23.09
CA PRO A 224 -8.67 -13.11 -21.65
C PRO A 224 -7.68 -14.04 -20.95
N ALA A 225 -7.16 -13.60 -19.81
CA ALA A 225 -6.42 -14.52 -18.95
C ALA A 225 -7.32 -15.71 -18.59
N ASP A 226 -6.79 -16.92 -18.74
CA ASP A 226 -7.50 -18.12 -18.35
C ASP A 226 -7.81 -18.08 -16.85
N GLU A 227 -9.06 -18.43 -16.53
CA GLU A 227 -9.37 -18.76 -15.16
C GLU A 227 -8.66 -20.06 -14.85
N LEU A 228 -7.92 -20.09 -13.74
CA LEU A 228 -7.41 -21.33 -13.19
C LEU A 228 -8.59 -22.29 -13.08
N SER A 229 -8.44 -23.48 -13.67
CA SER A 229 -9.42 -24.55 -13.55
C SER A 229 -9.68 -24.87 -12.08
N GLU A 230 -10.82 -25.49 -11.77
CA GLU A 230 -11.11 -25.93 -10.40
C GLU A 230 -10.00 -26.83 -9.84
N ASN A 231 -9.39 -27.64 -10.69
CA ASN A 231 -8.26 -28.50 -10.33
C ASN A 231 -7.00 -27.68 -10.00
N GLU A 232 -6.67 -26.67 -10.80
CA GLU A 232 -5.54 -25.79 -10.52
C GLU A 232 -5.78 -24.96 -9.25
N LEU A 233 -6.98 -24.41 -9.06
CA LEU A 233 -7.34 -23.72 -7.82
C LEU A 233 -7.27 -24.64 -6.60
N ALA A 234 -7.75 -25.88 -6.73
CA ALA A 234 -7.66 -26.89 -5.67
C ALA A 234 -6.21 -27.21 -5.35
N GLU A 235 -5.35 -27.34 -6.37
CA GLU A 235 -3.93 -27.60 -6.21
C GLU A 235 -3.21 -26.41 -5.56
N LEU A 236 -3.46 -25.19 -6.01
CA LEU A 236 -2.92 -23.98 -5.36
C LEU A 236 -3.40 -23.85 -3.91
N ARG A 237 -4.65 -24.20 -3.62
CA ARG A 237 -5.20 -24.22 -2.27
C ARG A 237 -4.54 -25.29 -1.41
N ARG A 238 -4.27 -26.48 -1.98
CA ARG A 238 -3.53 -27.55 -1.31
C ARG A 238 -2.10 -27.10 -0.96
N LEU A 239 -1.36 -26.56 -1.93
CA LEU A 239 -0.01 -26.04 -1.72
C LEU A 239 0.04 -24.90 -0.69
N ALA A 240 -0.88 -23.95 -0.80
CA ALA A 240 -1.00 -22.85 0.16
C ALA A 240 -1.33 -23.34 1.57
N LYS A 241 -2.21 -24.36 1.69
CA LYS A 241 -2.57 -25.01 2.94
C LYS A 241 -1.39 -25.74 3.56
N GLU A 242 -0.69 -26.58 2.79
CA GLU A 242 0.49 -27.31 3.27
C GLU A 242 1.58 -26.38 3.79
N PHE A 243 1.83 -25.29 3.07
CA PHE A 243 2.79 -24.28 3.52
C PHE A 243 2.32 -23.58 4.81
N LEU A 244 1.05 -23.19 4.89
CA LEU A 244 0.47 -22.54 6.08
C LEU A 244 0.46 -23.46 7.30
N ASP A 245 0.06 -24.72 7.13
CA ASP A 245 0.05 -25.73 8.19
C ASP A 245 1.47 -25.96 8.72
N ALA A 246 2.46 -26.07 7.82
CA ALA A 246 3.87 -26.20 8.21
C ALA A 246 4.38 -24.98 9.00
N ILE A 247 3.95 -23.77 8.67
CA ILE A 247 4.26 -22.55 9.45
C ILE A 247 3.63 -22.62 10.82
N ILE A 248 2.34 -22.98 10.88
CA ILE A 248 1.60 -23.06 12.14
C ILE A 248 2.31 -24.05 13.05
N ASP A 249 2.64 -25.23 12.55
CA ASP A 249 3.28 -26.30 13.31
C ASP A 249 4.68 -25.96 13.79
N LYS A 250 5.48 -25.26 12.98
CA LYS A 250 6.89 -24.98 13.30
C LYS A 250 7.13 -23.67 14.02
N GLN A 251 6.31 -22.66 13.76
CA GLN A 251 6.65 -21.27 14.12
C GLN A 251 5.58 -20.59 14.98
N VAL A 252 4.33 -21.05 15.00
CA VAL A 252 3.27 -20.37 15.76
C VAL A 252 3.20 -20.91 17.17
N VAL A 253 3.27 -20.02 18.17
CA VAL A 253 3.21 -20.40 19.59
C VAL A 253 1.80 -20.85 19.97
N GLU A 254 1.69 -21.76 20.94
CA GLU A 254 0.43 -22.42 21.33
C GLU A 254 -0.70 -21.43 21.67
N ARG A 255 -0.36 -20.31 22.32
CA ARG A 255 -1.31 -19.21 22.61
C ARG A 255 -1.96 -18.62 21.36
N GLU A 256 -1.23 -18.49 20.26
CA GLU A 256 -1.73 -17.95 18.99
C GLU A 256 -2.58 -18.99 18.26
N ARG A 257 -2.18 -20.27 18.30
CA ARG A 257 -2.97 -21.39 17.73
C ARG A 257 -4.33 -21.51 18.40
N ASN A 258 -4.37 -21.36 19.73
CA ASN A 258 -5.60 -21.44 20.52
C ASN A 258 -6.39 -20.12 20.55
N SER A 259 -6.02 -19.14 19.72
CA SER A 259 -6.79 -17.89 19.64
C SER A 259 -8.17 -18.16 19.02
N PRO A 260 -9.26 -17.59 19.56
CA PRO A 260 -10.59 -17.70 18.94
C PRO A 260 -10.67 -17.05 17.55
N LEU A 261 -9.62 -16.36 17.11
CA LEU A 261 -9.50 -15.70 15.81
C LEU A 261 -8.57 -16.45 14.85
N ALA A 262 -7.98 -17.57 15.29
CA ALA A 262 -7.04 -18.35 14.49
C ALA A 262 -7.69 -18.85 13.19
N GLY A 263 -8.96 -19.30 13.24
CA GLY A 263 -9.68 -19.73 12.04
C GLY A 263 -9.92 -18.61 11.02
N GLU A 264 -10.30 -17.40 11.47
CA GLU A 264 -10.47 -16.25 10.57
C GLU A 264 -9.12 -15.81 9.96
N ALA A 265 -8.05 -15.81 10.77
CA ALA A 265 -6.71 -15.52 10.30
C ALA A 265 -6.23 -16.56 9.28
N TYR A 266 -6.51 -17.84 9.52
CA TYR A 266 -6.18 -18.95 8.63
C TYR A 266 -6.79 -18.74 7.25
N GLU A 267 -8.10 -18.52 7.15
CA GLU A 267 -8.79 -18.32 5.88
C GLU A 267 -8.28 -17.08 5.12
N ARG A 268 -8.00 -15.98 5.83
CA ARG A 268 -7.43 -14.76 5.24
C ARG A 268 -6.04 -14.99 4.67
N VAL A 269 -5.17 -15.72 5.39
CA VAL A 269 -3.82 -16.06 4.89
C VAL A 269 -3.89 -17.04 3.75
N LEU A 270 -4.72 -18.09 3.86
CA LEU A 270 -4.91 -19.08 2.80
C LEU A 270 -5.35 -18.40 1.50
N THR A 271 -6.34 -17.51 1.58
CA THR A 271 -6.79 -16.69 0.42
C THR A 271 -5.65 -15.85 -0.15
N THR A 272 -4.83 -15.25 0.72
CA THR A 272 -3.68 -14.43 0.30
C THR A 272 -2.63 -15.28 -0.42
N TYR A 273 -2.34 -16.49 0.08
CA TYR A 273 -1.37 -17.41 -0.51
C TYR A 273 -1.84 -17.99 -1.83
N VAL A 274 -3.11 -18.40 -1.93
CA VAL A 274 -3.71 -18.82 -3.21
C VAL A 274 -3.58 -17.70 -4.25
N ASN A 275 -3.86 -16.45 -3.86
CA ASN A 275 -3.72 -15.30 -4.75
C ASN A 275 -2.26 -14.95 -5.12
N ARG A 276 -1.28 -15.35 -4.30
CA ARG A 276 0.16 -15.18 -4.63
C ARG A 276 0.61 -16.27 -5.59
N LEU A 277 0.30 -17.53 -5.28
CA LEU A 277 0.64 -18.66 -6.12
C LEU A 277 -0.02 -18.55 -7.51
N SER A 278 -1.27 -18.08 -7.58
CA SER A 278 -1.95 -17.85 -8.87
C SER A 278 -1.28 -16.79 -9.75
N LYS A 279 -0.42 -15.96 -9.15
CA LYS A 279 0.40 -14.95 -9.83
C LYS A 279 1.85 -15.39 -10.03
N GLY A 280 2.16 -16.67 -9.79
CA GLY A 280 3.53 -17.21 -9.88
C GLY A 280 4.48 -16.68 -8.80
N MET A 281 3.97 -16.08 -7.73
CA MET A 281 4.81 -15.55 -6.65
C MET A 281 5.11 -16.63 -5.61
N THR A 282 6.36 -16.66 -5.13
CA THR A 282 6.76 -17.54 -4.03
C THR A 282 6.07 -17.17 -2.71
N LEU A 283 5.84 -18.20 -1.88
CA LEU A 283 5.38 -18.06 -0.49
C LEU A 283 6.55 -17.94 0.51
N ALA A 284 7.78 -18.22 0.09
CA ALA A 284 8.94 -18.05 0.96
C ALA A 284 9.07 -16.59 1.42
N GLY A 285 9.35 -16.37 2.70
CA GLY A 285 9.44 -15.04 3.30
C GLY A 285 8.10 -14.43 3.73
N THR A 286 6.99 -15.16 3.60
CA THR A 286 5.67 -14.72 4.08
C THR A 286 5.21 -15.41 5.36
N GLU A 287 6.08 -16.17 6.02
CA GLU A 287 5.74 -17.04 7.17
C GLU A 287 5.10 -16.26 8.33
N TRP A 288 5.44 -14.99 8.48
CA TRP A 288 4.89 -14.09 9.49
C TRP A 288 3.40 -13.72 9.28
N MET A 289 2.83 -13.96 8.10
CA MET A 289 1.47 -13.47 7.74
C MET A 289 0.38 -14.00 8.68
N PHE A 290 0.49 -15.24 9.16
CA PHE A 290 -0.51 -15.82 10.06
C PHE A 290 -0.67 -15.03 11.35
N ARG A 291 0.45 -14.67 12.00
CA ARG A 291 0.44 -13.84 13.21
C ARG A 291 -0.14 -12.45 12.93
N SER A 292 0.28 -11.83 11.82
CA SER A 292 -0.25 -10.53 11.40
C SER A 292 -1.77 -10.57 11.20
N ARG A 293 -2.32 -11.66 10.64
CA ARG A 293 -3.77 -11.78 10.41
C ARG A 293 -4.58 -12.08 11.66
N ILE A 294 -4.01 -12.75 12.68
CA ILE A 294 -4.64 -12.86 14.00
C ILE A 294 -4.81 -11.48 14.63
N GLU A 295 -3.80 -10.62 14.51
CA GLU A 295 -3.89 -9.24 15.01
C GLU A 295 -4.91 -8.41 14.23
N ASP A 296 -4.96 -8.53 12.90
CA ASP A 296 -5.94 -7.86 12.06
C ASP A 296 -7.37 -8.27 12.42
N ALA A 297 -7.63 -9.58 12.54
CA ALA A 297 -8.94 -10.09 12.95
C ALA A 297 -9.34 -9.57 14.34
N ARG A 298 -8.37 -9.46 15.27
CA ARG A 298 -8.62 -8.91 16.62
C ARG A 298 -9.03 -7.45 16.56
N LYS A 299 -8.39 -6.67 15.69
CA LYS A 299 -8.71 -5.26 15.46
C LYS A 299 -10.07 -5.09 14.80
N ASP A 300 -10.38 -5.90 13.79
CA ASP A 300 -11.67 -5.82 13.10
C ASP A 300 -12.83 -6.16 14.03
N LYS A 301 -12.65 -7.14 14.93
CA LYS A 301 -13.64 -7.47 15.95
C LYS A 301 -13.83 -6.34 16.96
N TYR A 302 -12.74 -5.71 17.39
CA TYR A 302 -12.79 -4.53 18.26
C TYR A 302 -13.51 -3.35 17.58
N ILE A 303 -13.18 -3.04 16.32
CA ILE A 303 -13.83 -1.97 15.54
C ILE A 303 -15.33 -2.25 15.36
N ARG A 304 -15.70 -3.49 15.04
CA ARG A 304 -17.12 -3.88 14.92
C ARG A 304 -17.87 -3.71 16.24
N HIS A 305 -17.26 -4.13 17.34
CA HIS A 305 -17.83 -3.97 18.68
C HIS A 305 -17.96 -2.49 19.09
N SER A 306 -16.95 -1.66 18.84
CA SER A 306 -17.01 -0.21 19.10
C SER A 306 -18.11 0.47 18.27
N LYS A 307 -18.22 0.16 16.98
CA LYS A 307 -19.29 0.69 16.12
C LYS A 307 -20.69 0.21 16.52
N GLN A 308 -20.80 -1.01 17.05
CA GLN A 308 -22.06 -1.53 17.55
C GLN A 308 -22.47 -0.81 18.84
N LEU A 309 -21.52 -0.54 19.75
CA LEU A 309 -21.75 0.28 20.94
C LEU A 309 -22.16 1.73 20.60
N GLU A 310 -21.53 2.34 19.58
CA GLU A 310 -21.90 3.66 19.04
C GLU A 310 -23.33 3.70 18.48
N HIS A 311 -23.86 2.58 18.00
CA HIS A 311 -25.23 2.48 17.49
C HIS A 311 -26.26 2.09 18.55
N GLU A 312 -25.83 1.66 19.74
CA GLU A 312 -26.71 1.15 20.81
C GLU A 312 -26.80 2.07 22.05
N THR A 313 -26.32 3.32 22.03
CA THR A 313 -26.41 4.21 23.21
C THR A 313 -27.55 5.27 23.14
N PRO A 314 -28.43 5.38 24.18
CA PRO A 314 -29.46 6.41 24.31
C PRO A 314 -28.89 7.82 24.61
N LEU A 315 -29.62 8.85 24.18
CA LEU A 315 -29.32 10.27 24.41
C LEU A 315 -29.03 10.56 25.89
N THR A 316 -27.76 10.88 26.18
CA THR A 316 -27.40 11.68 27.36
C THR A 316 -26.36 12.71 26.96
N GLN A 317 -26.52 13.90 27.51
CA GLN A 317 -25.94 15.16 27.07
C GLN A 317 -24.65 15.47 27.86
N ARG A 318 -23.57 15.73 27.10
CA ARG A 318 -22.34 16.48 27.40
C ARG A 318 -21.18 15.86 28.20
N ASP A 319 -20.02 16.03 27.55
CA ASP A 319 -18.64 16.22 28.02
C ASP A 319 -17.74 14.98 28.18
N ASP A 320 -17.19 14.51 27.03
CA ASP A 320 -15.79 14.06 26.86
C ASP A 320 -15.50 13.85 25.35
N PRO A 321 -14.55 14.55 24.71
CA PRO A 321 -14.15 14.28 23.33
C PRO A 321 -12.92 13.38 23.30
N ASP A 322 -13.00 12.18 23.90
CA ASP A 322 -11.83 11.31 24.04
C ASP A 322 -12.20 9.82 23.93
N ASP A 323 -12.67 9.40 22.74
CA ASP A 323 -12.51 8.02 22.28
C ASP A 323 -12.78 7.95 20.76
N SER A 324 -11.76 7.74 19.94
CA SER A 324 -11.97 7.12 18.62
C SER A 324 -10.69 6.45 18.13
N GLY A 325 -10.66 5.13 18.33
CA GLY A 325 -9.56 4.26 17.98
C GLY A 325 -9.26 4.20 16.48
N THR A 326 -7.98 4.11 16.15
CA THR A 326 -7.50 3.55 14.88
C THR A 326 -6.13 2.90 15.08
N ARG A 327 -6.00 1.61 14.74
CA ARG A 327 -4.71 0.88 14.74
C ARG A 327 -4.44 0.21 13.40
N ASP A 328 -3.62 0.84 12.58
CA ASP A 328 -2.86 0.17 11.51
C ASP A 328 -1.57 -0.39 12.12
N ASN A 329 -1.36 -1.71 12.03
CA ASN A 329 -0.06 -2.31 12.39
C ASN A 329 0.68 -2.61 11.10
N ALA A 330 1.91 -2.13 11.10
CA ALA A 330 3.00 -2.63 10.32
C ALA A 330 3.23 -4.12 10.54
N VAL A 331 3.46 -4.80 9.43
CA VAL A 331 4.14 -6.07 9.32
C VAL A 331 5.57 -5.92 9.84
N ALA A 332 5.92 -6.70 10.88
CA ALA A 332 7.31 -6.97 11.23
C ALA A 332 7.93 -7.92 10.18
N VAL A 333 9.08 -7.55 9.64
CA VAL A 333 9.89 -8.37 8.73
C VAL A 333 10.78 -9.31 9.59
N ALA A 334 10.82 -10.59 9.23
CA ALA A 334 11.59 -11.66 9.92
C ALA A 334 13.01 -11.85 9.32
N PRO A 335 13.91 -12.59 10.00
CA PRO A 335 15.36 -12.35 10.05
C PRO A 335 16.16 -13.01 8.91
N PRO A 336 17.39 -12.55 8.68
CA PRO A 336 18.46 -13.47 8.29
C PRO A 336 19.80 -13.15 8.98
N ALA A 337 20.58 -14.22 9.10
CA ALA A 337 22.01 -14.33 9.45
C ALA A 337 22.49 -13.49 10.66
N GLN A 338 23.00 -14.21 11.67
CA GLN A 338 23.58 -13.71 12.91
C GLN A 338 24.64 -12.62 12.67
N ALA A 339 24.21 -11.36 12.55
CA ALA A 339 24.99 -10.23 12.98
C ALA A 339 24.73 -10.06 14.49
N GLU A 340 25.77 -9.81 15.27
CA GLU A 340 25.65 -9.51 16.70
C GLU A 340 24.58 -8.41 16.88
N PRO A 341 23.52 -8.62 17.68
CA PRO A 341 22.40 -7.68 17.83
C PRO A 341 22.82 -6.24 18.17
N THR A 342 23.98 -6.09 18.80
CA THR A 342 24.61 -4.82 19.19
C THR A 342 25.04 -3.97 17.98
N ASP A 343 25.55 -4.60 16.92
CA ASP A 343 26.04 -3.89 15.73
C ASP A 343 24.88 -3.34 14.88
N MET A 344 23.83 -4.15 14.71
CA MET A 344 22.64 -3.76 13.95
C MET A 344 21.92 -2.56 14.57
N MET A 345 21.76 -2.56 15.90
CA MET A 345 21.09 -1.46 16.59
C MET A 345 21.95 -0.18 16.61
N SER A 346 23.28 -0.31 16.67
CA SER A 346 24.19 0.83 16.51
C SER A 346 24.08 1.45 15.12
N ILE A 347 24.09 0.64 14.06
CA ILE A 347 23.90 1.11 12.67
C ILE A 347 22.54 1.80 12.51
N ALA A 348 21.48 1.21 13.07
CA ALA A 348 20.15 1.84 13.08
C ALA A 348 20.16 3.20 13.81
N ALA A 349 20.81 3.30 14.96
CA ALA A 349 20.94 4.55 15.70
C ALA A 349 21.72 5.61 14.89
N ASP A 350 22.76 5.21 14.17
CA ASP A 350 23.53 6.09 13.30
C ASP A 350 22.71 6.62 12.12
N PHE A 351 21.81 5.80 11.56
CA PHE A 351 20.88 6.26 10.54
C PHE A 351 19.92 7.33 11.06
N VAL A 352 19.39 7.18 12.27
CA VAL A 352 18.55 8.22 12.87
C VAL A 352 19.37 9.48 13.16
N ARG A 353 20.59 9.34 13.68
CA ARG A 353 21.46 10.47 14.04
C ARG A 353 21.89 11.32 12.84
N THR A 354 22.11 10.67 11.71
CA THR A 354 22.54 11.32 10.46
C THR A 354 21.36 11.79 9.60
N ASP A 355 20.12 11.41 9.94
CA ASP A 355 18.93 11.85 9.23
C ASP A 355 18.70 13.37 9.44
N PRO A 356 18.73 14.19 8.38
CA PRO A 356 18.35 15.60 8.50
C PRO A 356 16.91 15.78 9.03
N ALA A 357 16.04 14.79 8.83
CA ALA A 357 14.66 14.78 9.33
C ALA A 357 14.60 14.62 10.84
N ALA A 358 15.64 14.06 11.44
CA ALA A 358 15.72 13.95 12.87
C ALA A 358 15.98 15.31 13.54
N ARG A 359 16.23 16.38 12.77
CA ARG A 359 16.60 17.70 13.32
C ARG A 359 15.48 18.72 13.25
N LEU A 360 15.34 19.52 14.29
CA LEU A 360 14.40 20.65 14.30
C LEU A 360 14.89 21.74 13.35
N SER A 361 13.97 22.29 12.55
CA SER A 361 14.31 23.33 11.57
C SER A 361 14.75 24.64 12.21
N SER A 362 14.31 24.91 13.45
CA SER A 362 14.61 26.13 14.21
C SER A 362 15.99 26.12 14.86
N SER A 363 16.45 24.99 15.40
CA SER A 363 17.71 24.88 16.16
C SER A 363 18.78 24.04 15.46
N GLY A 364 18.43 23.19 14.51
CA GLY A 364 19.34 22.21 13.89
C GLY A 364 19.70 21.04 14.81
N GLU A 365 19.19 21.02 16.04
CA GLU A 365 19.38 19.96 17.02
C GLU A 365 18.45 18.78 16.75
N LEU A 366 18.79 17.60 17.28
CA LEU A 366 17.92 16.42 17.17
C LEU A 366 16.61 16.69 17.92
N CYS A 367 15.49 16.41 17.26
CA CYS A 367 14.19 16.46 17.91
C CYS A 367 14.11 15.35 18.97
N TRP A 368 13.29 15.60 19.99
CA TRP A 368 13.10 14.73 21.12
C TRP A 368 12.75 13.30 20.68
N GLU A 369 11.90 13.13 19.67
CA GLU A 369 11.54 11.82 19.16
C GLU A 369 12.74 11.05 18.57
N ALA A 370 13.65 11.75 17.89
CA ALA A 370 14.83 11.13 17.32
C ALA A 370 15.86 10.79 18.39
N SER A 371 16.06 11.68 19.37
CA SER A 371 16.91 11.41 20.54
C SER A 371 16.41 10.20 21.31
N LEU A 372 15.10 10.14 21.59
CA LEU A 372 14.48 9.01 22.27
C LEU A 372 14.56 7.71 21.45
N ALA A 373 14.36 7.78 20.12
CA ALA A 373 14.53 6.63 19.25
C ALA A 373 15.96 6.06 19.30
N ILE A 374 16.97 6.94 19.33
CA ILE A 374 18.39 6.56 19.48
C ILE A 374 18.61 5.89 20.83
N ASP A 375 18.06 6.43 21.92
CA ASP A 375 18.25 5.87 23.26
C ASP A 375 17.61 4.48 23.42
N PHE A 376 16.45 4.25 22.80
CA PHE A 376 15.85 2.91 22.72
C PHE A 376 16.68 1.94 21.88
N LEU A 377 17.20 2.38 20.73
CA LEU A 377 18.05 1.55 19.87
C LEU A 377 19.35 1.17 20.58
N LEU A 378 19.97 2.10 21.31
CA LEU A 378 21.22 1.86 22.05
C LEU A 378 21.00 1.16 23.41
N GLY A 379 19.76 0.79 23.75
CA GLY A 379 19.44 0.11 25.00
C GLY A 379 19.63 0.98 26.26
N ARG A 380 19.70 2.31 26.11
CA ARG A 380 19.79 3.26 27.22
C ARG A 380 18.45 3.46 27.92
N THR A 381 17.36 3.14 27.22
CA THR A 381 16.01 3.06 27.76
C THR A 381 15.48 1.63 27.61
N THR A 382 15.09 1.00 28.71
CA THR A 382 14.59 -0.38 28.73
C THR A 382 13.11 -0.43 28.37
N SER A 383 12.77 -0.95 27.19
CA SER A 383 11.38 -1.15 26.77
C SER A 383 10.68 -2.24 27.58
N ALA A 384 9.45 -1.97 28.03
CA ALA A 384 8.53 -3.00 28.48
C ALA A 384 8.11 -3.93 27.31
N SER A 385 7.97 -5.23 27.59
CA SER A 385 7.80 -6.27 26.57
C SER A 385 6.52 -6.13 25.73
N GLY A 386 6.64 -5.53 24.55
CA GLY A 386 5.64 -5.59 23.47
C GLY A 386 5.25 -4.22 22.88
N PRO A 387 4.85 -4.13 21.59
CA PRO A 387 4.65 -2.84 20.89
C PRO A 387 3.61 -1.90 21.52
N ARG A 388 2.61 -2.45 22.23
CA ARG A 388 1.59 -1.65 22.93
C ARG A 388 2.11 -1.03 24.22
N LEU A 389 2.95 -1.76 24.95
CA LEU A 389 3.59 -1.26 26.15
C LEU A 389 4.66 -0.24 25.75
N PHE A 390 5.40 -0.51 24.68
CA PHE A 390 6.37 0.41 24.10
C PHE A 390 5.80 1.80 23.73
N ARG A 391 4.68 1.87 22.99
CA ARG A 391 4.08 3.18 22.68
C ARG A 391 3.52 3.89 23.90
N ARG A 392 2.92 3.15 24.84
CA ARG A 392 2.39 3.72 26.09
C ARG A 392 3.53 4.26 26.97
N GLU A 393 4.67 3.57 26.95
CA GLU A 393 5.89 3.99 27.62
C GLU A 393 6.44 5.28 27.01
N ILE A 394 6.57 5.37 25.68
CA ILE A 394 6.95 6.63 25.02
C ILE A 394 5.96 7.76 25.33
N GLN A 395 4.66 7.47 25.28
CA GLN A 395 3.63 8.46 25.65
C GLN A 395 3.81 8.97 27.08
N SER A 396 4.20 8.10 28.02
CA SER A 396 4.43 8.47 29.42
C SER A 396 5.72 9.28 29.63
N LEU A 397 6.67 9.19 28.69
CA LEU A 397 7.88 10.01 28.69
C LEU A 397 7.67 11.39 28.07
N TRP A 398 6.53 11.59 27.39
CA TRP A 398 6.19 12.88 26.78
C TRP A 398 5.53 13.81 27.79
N SER A 399 5.95 15.07 27.81
CA SER A 399 5.33 16.13 28.62
C SER A 399 5.13 17.42 27.81
N PRO A 400 4.23 18.32 28.23
CA PRO A 400 4.07 19.62 27.58
C PRO A 400 5.35 20.46 27.58
N ASP A 401 6.24 20.26 28.56
CA ASP A 401 7.46 21.05 28.73
C ASP A 401 8.52 20.77 27.65
N ILE A 402 8.49 19.58 27.04
CA ILE A 402 9.39 19.18 25.94
C ILE A 402 8.79 19.44 24.55
N ALA A 403 7.59 20.04 24.46
CA ALA A 403 6.88 20.21 23.19
C ALA A 403 7.66 21.08 22.18
N ALA A 404 8.49 22.02 22.65
CA ALA A 404 9.36 22.83 21.79
C ALA A 404 10.51 22.03 21.16
N GLU A 405 10.87 20.90 21.77
CA GLU A 405 11.89 19.97 21.30
C GLU A 405 11.28 18.83 20.45
N CYS A 406 9.95 18.74 20.39
CA CYS A 406 9.22 17.69 19.67
C CYS A 406 8.77 18.17 18.28
N ARG A 407 8.63 17.21 17.35
CA ARG A 407 7.96 17.44 16.07
C ARG A 407 6.45 17.36 16.15
N PHE A 408 5.94 16.62 17.14
CA PHE A 408 4.51 16.42 17.34
C PHE A 408 4.05 17.10 18.63
N SER A 409 2.93 17.82 18.55
CA SER A 409 2.30 18.51 19.68
C SER A 409 1.54 17.59 20.63
N THR A 410 1.43 16.30 20.30
CA THR A 410 0.73 15.30 21.12
C THR A 410 1.64 14.11 21.43
N ALA A 411 1.45 13.56 22.64
CA ALA A 411 2.12 12.34 23.06
C ALA A 411 1.88 11.16 22.09
N ALA A 412 0.67 11.06 21.53
CA ALA A 412 0.33 10.02 20.57
C ALA A 412 1.04 10.18 19.22
N GLY A 413 1.12 11.40 18.68
CA GLY A 413 1.88 11.70 17.48
C GLY A 413 3.37 11.42 17.68
N ALA A 414 3.94 11.91 18.78
CA ALA A 414 5.35 11.71 19.13
C ALA A 414 5.69 10.22 19.27
N ALA A 415 4.88 9.44 20.01
CA ALA A 415 5.08 8.00 20.14
C ALA A 415 4.91 7.22 18.82
N GLY A 416 3.98 7.66 17.97
CA GLY A 416 3.83 7.12 16.62
C GLY A 416 5.08 7.34 15.77
N TYR A 417 5.67 8.53 15.86
CA TYR A 417 6.85 8.91 15.11
C TYR A 417 8.13 8.23 15.62
N VAL A 418 8.35 8.16 16.93
CA VAL A 418 9.47 7.37 17.53
C VAL A 418 9.44 5.93 17.04
N ALA A 419 8.27 5.28 17.09
CA ALA A 419 8.12 3.91 16.61
C ALA A 419 8.41 3.77 15.11
N ALA A 420 8.00 4.76 14.30
CA ALA A 420 8.26 4.80 12.86
C ALA A 420 9.76 5.00 12.55
N LEU A 421 10.45 5.86 13.30
CA LEU A 421 11.90 6.09 13.17
C LEU A 421 12.68 4.81 13.47
N ILE A 422 12.37 4.14 14.59
CA ILE A 422 13.00 2.87 14.97
C ILE A 422 12.73 1.80 13.90
N GLU A 423 11.48 1.63 13.47
CA GLU A 423 11.11 0.65 12.44
C GLU A 423 11.86 0.94 11.12
N GLY A 424 11.90 2.20 10.70
CA GLY A 424 12.60 2.62 9.48
C GLY A 424 14.11 2.38 9.55
N ALA A 425 14.73 2.76 10.67
CA ALA A 425 16.16 2.64 10.89
C ALA A 425 16.61 1.18 11.00
N VAL A 426 15.89 0.34 11.75
CA VAL A 426 16.18 -1.10 11.86
C VAL A 426 16.04 -1.80 10.51
N ASN A 427 14.97 -1.51 9.76
CA ASN A 427 14.81 -2.08 8.42
C ASN A 427 15.94 -1.68 7.48
N ARG A 428 16.48 -0.46 7.63
CA ARG A 428 17.62 0.01 6.84
C ARG A 428 18.92 -0.68 7.26
N ALA A 429 19.19 -0.80 8.56
CA ALA A 429 20.35 -1.52 9.10
C ALA A 429 20.36 -3.00 8.68
N ILE A 430 19.21 -3.68 8.75
CA ILE A 430 19.06 -5.07 8.27
C ILE A 430 19.47 -5.19 6.80
N ARG A 431 19.16 -4.20 5.97
CA ARG A 431 19.48 -4.22 4.54
C ARG A 431 20.96 -3.97 4.28
N GLU A 432 21.55 -2.96 4.93
CA GLU A 432 22.97 -2.68 4.80
C GLU A 432 23.85 -3.87 5.21
N LEU A 433 23.48 -4.56 6.29
CA LEU A 433 24.17 -5.77 6.73
C LEU A 433 24.02 -6.95 5.73
N ARG A 434 22.89 -7.04 5.02
CA ARG A 434 22.68 -8.04 3.95
C ARG A 434 23.49 -7.70 2.69
N ASP A 435 23.60 -6.42 2.34
CA ASP A 435 24.32 -5.99 1.14
C ASP A 435 25.85 -6.08 1.38
N GLY A 436 26.32 -5.69 2.57
CA GLY A 436 27.74 -5.79 2.95
C GLY A 436 28.27 -7.23 3.06
N THR A 437 27.43 -8.19 3.44
CA THR A 437 27.80 -9.63 3.43
C THR A 437 27.85 -10.24 2.03
N THR A 438 27.21 -9.61 1.05
CA THR A 438 27.24 -10.05 -0.36
C THR A 438 28.52 -9.59 -1.05
N THR A 439 29.08 -8.44 -0.68
CA THR A 439 30.34 -7.92 -1.26
C THR A 439 31.58 -8.65 -0.73
N GLN A 440 31.57 -9.15 0.52
CA GLN A 440 32.72 -9.89 1.10
C GLN A 440 32.87 -11.34 0.62
N ARG A 441 31.89 -11.92 -0.08
CA ARG A 441 31.97 -13.28 -0.65
C ARG A 441 32.49 -13.33 -2.09
N GLY A 442 32.85 -12.20 -2.69
CA GLY A 442 33.37 -12.10 -4.06
C GLY A 442 34.89 -12.20 -4.19
N ASP A 443 35.64 -12.12 -3.08
CA ASP A 443 37.12 -12.12 -3.07
C ASP A 443 37.69 -13.33 -2.28
N LEU A 444 37.16 -14.54 -2.54
CA LEU A 444 37.79 -15.81 -2.15
C LEU A 444 37.75 -16.84 -3.28
#